data_AF-A0A3P7IZM2-F1
#
_entry.id   AF-A0A3P7IZM2-F1
#
_cell.length_a   1.000
_cell.length_b   1.000
_cell.length_c   1.000
_cell.angle_alpha   90.00
_cell.angle_beta   90.00
_cell.angle_gamma   90.00
#
_symmetry.space_group_name_H-M   'P 1'
#
loop_
_entity.id
_entity.type
_entity.pdbx_description
1 polymer ?
#
loop_
_entity_poly.entity_id
_entity_poly.type
_entity_poly.pdbx_seq_one_letter_code
_entity_poly.pdbx_strand_id
1 'polypeptide(L)'
;MVICIMAVIGALSSGRLAEGVGRRPILIYTFTGLAIVNTLISGFMFWFDKSQIKFIGWCVVLCCCIFNLIFASGPGPLCLFVGGELVGQRARAATFTWINIAMNGIRSGLLVVYFPIKNLLGPPLSYFVLFFPPCVLTVLLCFFYLPETKGKTPEEVNC
;
A
#
# COMPACT_ATOMS: atom_id res chain seq x y z
N MET A 1 -4.64 -13.84 -14.54
CA MET A 1 -5.54 -14.77 -13.83
C MET A 1 -5.03 -15.12 -12.42
N VAL A 2 -3.82 -15.65 -12.26
CA VAL A 2 -3.22 -15.97 -10.93
C VAL A 2 -3.20 -14.76 -9.98
N ILE A 3 -2.81 -13.58 -10.47
CA ILE A 3 -2.75 -12.35 -9.67
C ILE A 3 -4.14 -11.95 -9.14
N CYS A 4 -5.19 -12.16 -9.93
CA CYS A 4 -6.57 -11.83 -9.55
C CYS A 4 -7.08 -12.77 -8.45
N ILE A 5 -6.77 -14.07 -8.54
CA ILE A 5 -7.16 -15.06 -7.53
C ILE A 5 -6.49 -14.75 -6.19
N MET A 6 -5.19 -14.42 -6.22
CA MET A 6 -4.45 -14.00 -5.02
C MET A 6 -5.06 -12.73 -4.41
N ALA A 7 -5.40 -11.73 -5.22
CA ALA A 7 -6.04 -10.50 -4.73
C ALA A 7 -7.38 -10.78 -4.02
N VAL A 8 -8.20 -11.69 -4.55
CA VAL A 8 -9.47 -12.08 -3.92
C VAL A 8 -9.23 -12.76 -2.57
N ILE A 9 -8.24 -13.65 -2.47
CA ILE A 9 -7.87 -14.32 -1.21
C ILE A 9 -7.36 -13.28 -0.18
N GLY A 10 -6.52 -12.33 -0.61
CA GLY A 10 -6.02 -11.25 0.24
C GLY A 10 -7.11 -10.30 0.72
N ALA A 11 -8.11 -10.03 -0.12
CA ALA A 11 -9.27 -9.23 0.26
C ALA A 11 -10.14 -9.97 1.29
N LEU A 12 -10.31 -11.29 1.17
CA LEU A 12 -11.06 -12.09 2.14
C LEU A 12 -10.35 -12.18 3.50
N SER A 13 -9.01 -12.25 3.53
CA SER A 13 -8.24 -12.26 4.77
C SER A 13 -8.17 -10.90 5.46
N SER A 14 -8.40 -9.79 4.72
CA SER A 14 -8.39 -8.42 5.27
C SER A 14 -9.38 -8.21 6.41
N GLY A 15 -10.62 -8.72 6.27
CA GLY A 15 -11.67 -8.56 7.27
C GLY A 15 -11.30 -9.24 8.60
N ARG A 16 -10.65 -10.40 8.53
CA ARG A 16 -10.20 -11.16 9.70
C ARG A 16 -9.02 -10.50 10.42
N LEU A 17 -8.08 -9.91 9.67
CA LEU A 17 -6.94 -9.20 10.28
C LEU A 17 -7.35 -7.89 10.95
N ALA A 18 -8.27 -7.14 10.32
CA ALA A 18 -8.71 -5.84 10.82
C ALA A 18 -9.38 -5.90 12.20
N GLU A 19 -10.06 -7.01 12.51
CA GLU A 19 -10.79 -7.19 13.77
C GLU A 19 -9.87 -7.50 14.96
N GLY A 20 -8.72 -8.17 14.75
CA GLY A 20 -7.88 -8.67 15.85
C GLY A 20 -6.82 -7.68 16.38
N VAL A 21 -6.03 -7.08 15.49
CA VAL A 21 -4.72 -6.52 15.88
C VAL A 21 -4.75 -5.02 16.23
N GLY A 22 -5.76 -4.26 15.77
CA GLY A 22 -5.84 -2.81 15.97
C GLY A 22 -5.32 -2.02 14.77
N ARG A 23 -5.85 -0.81 14.56
CA ARG A 23 -5.73 -0.10 13.27
C ARG A 23 -4.33 0.46 12.99
N ARG A 24 -3.65 1.01 14.00
CA ARG A 24 -2.30 1.59 13.88
C ARG A 24 -1.20 0.54 13.64
N PRO A 25 -1.07 -0.55 14.43
CA PRO A 25 -0.02 -1.54 14.21
C PRO A 25 -0.19 -2.32 12.90
N ILE A 26 -1.43 -2.60 12.46
CA ILE A 26 -1.67 -3.25 11.16
C ILE A 26 -1.20 -2.34 10.03
N LEU A 27 -1.51 -1.04 10.08
CA LEU A 27 -1.14 -0.11 9.02
C LEU A 27 0.39 0.01 8.89
N ILE A 28 1.09 0.16 10.01
CA ILE A 28 2.56 0.20 10.03
C ILE A 28 3.13 -1.13 9.51
N TYR A 29 2.67 -2.27 10.01
CA TYR A 29 3.17 -3.58 9.60
C TYR A 29 2.97 -3.85 8.10
N THR A 30 1.80 -3.49 7.57
CA THR A 30 1.48 -3.70 6.16
C THR A 30 2.27 -2.77 5.25
N PHE A 31 2.43 -1.49 5.59
CA PHE A 31 3.28 -0.56 4.82
C PHE A 31 4.77 -0.91 4.89
N THR A 32 5.28 -1.35 6.05
CA THR A 32 6.64 -1.85 6.18
C THR A 32 6.86 -3.12 5.36
N GLY A 33 5.92 -4.07 5.41
CA GLY A 33 5.94 -5.28 4.57
C GLY A 33 5.93 -4.95 3.08
N LEU A 34 5.10 -4.00 2.66
CA LEU A 34 5.06 -3.50 1.28
C LEU A 34 6.39 -2.88 0.85
N ALA A 35 7.03 -2.08 1.71
CA ALA A 35 8.33 -1.48 1.41
C ALA A 35 9.44 -2.54 1.22
N ILE A 36 9.47 -3.57 2.08
CA ILE A 36 10.43 -4.67 1.98
C ILE A 36 10.21 -5.46 0.68
N VAL A 37 8.97 -5.86 0.40
CA VAL A 37 8.64 -6.63 -0.81
C VAL A 37 8.92 -5.80 -2.07
N ASN A 38 8.62 -4.50 -2.05
CA ASN A 38 8.90 -3.61 -3.17
C ASN A 38 10.41 -3.48 -3.46
N THR A 39 11.23 -3.41 -2.40
CA THR A 39 12.68 -3.43 -2.51
C THR A 39 13.17 -4.76 -3.08
N LEU A 40 12.58 -5.87 -2.64
CA LEU A 40 12.90 -7.22 -3.15
C LEU A 40 12.57 -7.36 -4.64
N ILE A 41 11.42 -6.85 -5.09
CA ILE A 41 11.02 -6.83 -6.50
C ILE A 41 12.03 -6.05 -7.34
N SER A 42 12.42 -4.85 -6.90
CA SER A 42 13.44 -4.04 -7.58
C SER A 42 14.79 -4.76 -7.66
N GLY A 43 15.21 -5.42 -6.58
CA GLY A 43 16.44 -6.21 -6.53
C GLY A 43 16.42 -7.40 -7.51
N PHE A 44 15.30 -8.14 -7.54
CA PHE A 44 15.14 -9.24 -8.49
C PHE A 44 15.06 -8.78 -9.94
N MET A 45 14.46 -7.61 -10.22
CA MET A 45 14.46 -7.04 -11.58
C MET A 45 15.87 -6.66 -12.04
N PHE A 46 16.70 -6.11 -11.16
CA PHE A 46 18.11 -5.81 -11.47
C PHE A 46 18.92 -7.09 -11.74
N TRP A 47 18.69 -8.16 -10.96
CA TRP A 47 19.35 -9.45 -11.16
C TRP A 47 18.88 -10.13 -12.47
N PHE A 48 17.60 -10.01 -12.81
CA PHE A 48 17.06 -10.55 -14.05
C PHE A 48 17.74 -9.96 -15.29
N ASP A 49 17.98 -8.65 -15.28
CA ASP A 49 18.64 -7.93 -16.37
C ASP A 49 20.06 -8.48 -16.65
N LYS A 50 20.78 -8.86 -15.58
CA LYS A 50 22.13 -9.41 -15.64
C LYS A 50 22.22 -10.88 -16.05
N SER A 51 21.19 -11.70 -15.77
CA SER A 51 21.33 -13.17 -15.81
C SER A 51 20.36 -13.89 -16.76
N GLN A 52 19.30 -13.26 -17.26
CA GLN A 52 18.34 -13.83 -18.24
C GLN A 52 17.84 -15.26 -17.90
N ILE A 53 17.83 -15.63 -16.62
CA ILE A 53 17.39 -16.94 -16.13
C ILE A 53 15.86 -16.90 -15.95
N LYS A 54 15.14 -17.79 -16.64
CA LYS A 54 13.67 -17.90 -16.56
C LYS A 54 13.13 -18.07 -15.12
N PHE A 55 13.91 -18.69 -14.24
CA PHE A 55 13.58 -18.89 -12.83
C PHE A 55 13.41 -17.58 -12.05
N ILE A 56 14.25 -16.58 -12.33
CA ILE A 56 14.19 -15.28 -11.65
C ILE A 56 12.90 -14.52 -12.02
N GLY A 57 12.43 -14.66 -13.26
CA GLY A 57 11.15 -14.11 -13.68
C GLY A 57 9.97 -14.65 -12.87
N TRP A 58 9.98 -15.95 -12.53
CA TRP A 58 8.98 -16.56 -11.65
C TRP A 58 9.07 -16.05 -10.22
N CYS A 59 10.28 -15.81 -9.69
CA CYS A 59 10.47 -15.19 -8.38
C CYS A 59 9.88 -13.77 -8.31
N VAL A 60 10.05 -12.96 -9.36
CA VAL A 60 9.44 -11.62 -9.46
C VAL A 60 7.92 -11.72 -9.41
N VAL A 61 7.32 -12.65 -10.16
CA VAL A 61 5.87 -12.87 -10.17
C VAL A 61 5.35 -13.27 -8.78
N LEU A 62 6.06 -14.18 -8.09
CA LEU A 62 5.72 -14.56 -6.71
C LEU A 62 5.76 -13.36 -5.76
N CYS A 63 6.79 -12.51 -5.86
CA CYS A 63 6.88 -11.31 -5.05
C CYS A 63 5.73 -10.32 -5.33
N CYS A 64 5.35 -10.15 -6.59
CA CYS A 64 4.18 -9.35 -6.98
C CYS A 64 2.87 -9.92 -6.40
N CYS A 65 2.73 -11.24 -6.33
CA CYS A 65 1.58 -11.87 -5.70
C CYS A 65 1.53 -11.59 -4.19
N ILE A 66 2.66 -11.71 -3.49
CA ILE A 66 2.77 -11.39 -2.06
C ILE A 66 2.48 -9.91 -1.80
N PHE A 67 3.02 -9.02 -2.64
CA PHE A 67 2.72 -7.59 -2.59
C PHE A 67 1.22 -7.33 -2.67
N ASN A 68 0.53 -7.97 -3.63
CA ASN A 68 -0.91 -7.79 -3.82
C ASN A 68 -1.71 -8.33 -2.63
N LEU A 69 -1.32 -9.48 -2.06
CA LEU A 69 -1.93 -10.03 -0.85
C LEU A 69 -1.83 -9.06 0.33
N ILE A 70 -0.64 -8.52 0.60
CA ILE A 70 -0.42 -7.57 1.69
C ILE A 70 -1.21 -6.27 1.43
N PHE A 71 -1.18 -5.77 0.19
CA PHE A 71 -1.89 -4.56 -0.20
C PHE A 71 -3.42 -4.69 -0.08
N ALA A 72 -3.98 -5.83 -0.50
CA ALA A 72 -5.41 -6.12 -0.36
C ALA A 72 -5.80 -6.33 1.11
N SER A 73 -4.90 -6.90 1.93
CA SER A 73 -5.17 -7.18 3.35
C SER A 73 -5.19 -5.96 4.25
N GLY A 74 -4.47 -4.88 3.89
CA GLY A 74 -4.24 -3.74 4.78
C GLY A 74 -4.64 -2.39 4.19
N PRO A 75 -3.78 -1.77 3.37
CA PRO A 75 -3.93 -0.36 2.96
C PRO A 75 -5.29 0.00 2.37
N GLY A 76 -5.86 -0.88 1.54
CA GLY A 76 -7.16 -0.63 0.90
C GLY A 76 -8.30 -0.41 1.91
N PRO A 77 -8.67 -1.43 2.70
CA PRO A 77 -9.71 -1.29 3.70
C PRO A 77 -9.34 -0.31 4.82
N LEU A 78 -8.09 -0.31 5.31
CA LEU A 78 -7.69 0.54 6.45
C LEU A 78 -7.81 2.04 6.15
N CYS A 79 -7.42 2.50 4.97
CA CYS A 79 -7.56 3.91 4.60
C CYS A 79 -9.02 4.38 4.64
N LEU A 80 -9.95 3.50 4.26
CA LEU A 80 -11.38 3.80 4.32
C LEU A 80 -11.92 3.74 5.75
N PHE A 81 -11.48 2.76 6.53
CA PHE A 81 -11.89 2.58 7.93
C PHE A 81 -11.42 3.76 8.81
N VAL A 82 -10.16 4.17 8.68
CA VAL A 82 -9.57 5.30 9.43
C VAL A 82 -10.25 6.61 9.05
N GLY A 83 -10.43 6.88 7.75
CA GLY A 83 -11.11 8.09 7.28
C GLY A 83 -12.56 8.21 7.77
N GLY A 84 -13.24 7.08 7.95
CA GLY A 84 -14.61 7.03 8.50
C GLY A 84 -14.71 7.15 10.03
N GLU A 85 -13.64 6.88 10.77
CA GLU A 85 -13.58 7.09 12.23
C GLU A 85 -13.27 8.54 12.61
N LEU A 86 -12.45 9.22 11.81
CA LEU A 86 -12.00 10.59 12.06
C LEU A 86 -13.08 11.64 11.77
N VAL A 87 -14.16 11.28 11.07
CA VAL A 87 -15.19 12.24 10.61
C VAL A 87 -16.59 11.82 11.03
N GLY A 88 -17.39 12.80 11.46
CA GLY A 88 -18.79 12.57 11.81
C GLY A 88 -19.64 12.13 10.61
N GLN A 89 -20.76 11.46 10.90
CA GLN A 89 -21.68 10.85 9.91
C GLN A 89 -22.08 11.79 8.77
N ARG A 90 -22.19 13.11 9.04
CA ARG A 90 -22.56 14.14 8.07
C ARG A 90 -21.46 14.45 7.03
N ALA A 91 -20.19 14.34 7.41
CA ALA A 91 -19.06 14.64 6.51
C ALA A 91 -18.48 13.40 5.83
N ARG A 92 -18.85 12.20 6.30
CA ARG A 92 -18.28 10.92 5.87
C ARG A 92 -18.31 10.69 4.36
N ALA A 93 -19.44 10.99 3.70
CA ALA A 93 -19.57 10.83 2.25
C ALA A 93 -18.63 11.78 1.47
N ALA A 94 -18.51 13.04 1.91
CA ALA A 94 -17.62 14.01 1.30
C ALA A 94 -16.15 13.61 1.50
N THR A 95 -15.78 13.19 2.71
CA THR A 95 -14.42 12.72 3.02
C THR A 95 -14.01 11.53 2.16
N PHE A 96 -14.88 10.51 2.03
CA PHE A 96 -14.59 9.37 1.15
C PHE A 96 -14.41 9.78 -0.31
N THR A 97 -15.22 10.72 -0.79
CA THR A 97 -15.12 11.22 -2.15
C THR A 97 -13.78 11.91 -2.38
N TRP A 98 -13.38 12.82 -1.48
CA TRP A 98 -12.10 13.52 -1.55
C TRP A 98 -10.89 12.58 -1.44
N ILE A 99 -10.94 11.60 -0.53
CA ILE A 99 -9.89 10.57 -0.40
C ILE A 99 -9.74 9.80 -1.71
N ASN A 100 -10.84 9.34 -2.31
CA ASN A 100 -10.78 8.59 -3.57
C ASN A 100 -10.24 9.44 -4.72
N ILE A 101 -10.67 10.69 -4.84
CA ILE A 101 -10.19 11.61 -5.86
C ILE A 101 -8.69 11.87 -5.68
N ALA A 102 -8.23 12.15 -4.47
CA ALA A 102 -6.81 12.39 -4.19
C ALA A 102 -5.98 11.13 -4.47
N MET A 103 -6.40 9.96 -3.98
CA MET A 103 -5.71 8.70 -4.22
C MET A 103 -5.60 8.36 -5.70
N ASN A 104 -6.71 8.48 -6.45
CA ASN A 104 -6.73 8.15 -7.87
C ASN A 104 -6.00 9.18 -8.73
N GLY A 105 -6.09 10.46 -8.35
CA GLY A 105 -5.36 11.57 -8.98
C GLY A 105 -3.85 11.41 -8.82
N ILE A 106 -3.37 11.19 -7.59
CA ILE A 106 -1.94 10.95 -7.31
C ILE A 106 -1.46 9.71 -8.06
N ARG A 107 -2.23 8.62 -8.05
CA ARG A 107 -1.89 7.39 -8.77
C ARG A 107 -1.75 7.63 -10.28
N SER A 108 -2.69 8.36 -10.86
CA SER A 108 -2.68 8.67 -12.29
C SER A 108 -1.51 9.57 -12.67
N GLY A 109 -1.24 10.61 -11.87
CA GLY A 109 -0.07 11.48 -12.06
C GLY A 109 1.25 10.70 -11.97
N LEU A 110 1.37 9.80 -10.99
CA LEU A 110 2.56 8.96 -10.83
C LEU A 110 2.79 8.06 -12.05
N LEU A 111 1.73 7.49 -12.62
CA LEU A 111 1.81 6.66 -13.83
C LEU A 111 2.27 7.47 -15.05
N VAL A 112 1.76 8.69 -15.23
CA VAL A 112 2.19 9.58 -16.32
C VAL A 112 3.68 9.91 -16.20
N VAL A 113 4.17 10.14 -14.99
CA VAL A 113 5.59 10.43 -14.70
C VAL A 113 6.46 9.16 -14.76
N TYR A 114 5.90 7.98 -14.50
CA TYR A 114 6.65 6.72 -14.54
C TYR A 114 7.17 6.38 -15.94
N PHE A 115 6.37 6.56 -16.99
CA PHE A 115 6.78 6.25 -18.37
C PHE A 115 8.05 6.98 -18.84
N PRO A 116 8.20 8.31 -18.70
CA PRO A 116 9.42 9.01 -19.09
C PRO A 116 10.61 8.63 -18.20
N ILE A 117 10.41 8.47 -16.88
CA ILE A 117 11.49 8.11 -15.94
C ILE A 117 12.02 6.70 -16.23
N LYS A 118 11.14 5.74 -16.57
CA LYS A 118 11.51 4.38 -16.95
C LYS A 118 12.47 4.36 -18.14
N ASN A 119 12.23 5.22 -19.13
CA ASN A 119 13.06 5.28 -20.33
C ASN A 119 14.45 5.89 -20.07
N LEU A 120 14.60 6.68 -19.00
CA LEU A 120 15.86 7.36 -18.65
C LEU A 120 16.73 6.56 -17.66
N LEU A 121 16.12 5.94 -16.65
CA LEU A 121 16.84 5.34 -15.50
C LEU A 121 16.81 3.80 -15.49
N GLY A 122 16.01 3.19 -16.36
CA GLY A 122 15.82 1.75 -16.42
C GLY A 122 14.75 1.24 -15.44
N PRO A 123 14.06 0.12 -15.79
CA PRO A 123 12.91 -0.38 -15.03
C PRO A 123 13.10 -0.59 -13.51
N PRO A 124 14.25 -1.11 -13.02
CA PRO A 124 14.43 -1.38 -11.59
C PRO A 124 14.55 -0.09 -10.77
N LEU A 125 15.39 0.84 -11.22
CA LEU A 125 15.68 2.07 -10.47
C LEU A 125 14.47 3.01 -10.45
N SER A 126 13.74 3.12 -11.56
CA SER A 126 12.51 3.91 -11.62
C SER A 126 11.44 3.38 -10.66
N TYR A 127 11.32 2.06 -10.54
CA TYR A 127 10.37 1.44 -9.62
C TYR A 127 10.75 1.66 -8.16
N PHE A 128 12.03 1.51 -7.81
CA PHE A 128 12.53 1.75 -6.46
C PHE A 128 12.32 3.21 -6.02
N VAL A 129 12.74 4.17 -6.85
CA VAL A 129 12.68 5.60 -6.53
C VAL A 129 11.25 6.10 -6.42
N LEU A 130 10.30 5.56 -7.20
CA LEU A 130 8.91 6.02 -7.14
C LEU A 130 8.09 5.37 -6.02
N PHE A 131 8.41 4.15 -5.59
CA PHE A 131 7.62 3.45 -4.56
C PHE A 131 8.23 3.54 -3.16
N PHE A 132 9.56 3.60 -3.01
CA PHE A 132 10.19 3.57 -1.69
C PHE A 132 9.92 4.84 -0.86
N PRO A 133 10.11 6.07 -1.38
CA PRO A 133 9.84 7.31 -0.62
C PRO A 133 8.39 7.43 -0.10
N PRO A 134 7.32 7.20 -0.90
CA PRO A 134 5.96 7.32 -0.39
C PRO A 134 5.61 6.25 0.64
N CYS A 135 6.16 5.03 0.52
CA CYS A 135 5.99 3.99 1.56
C CYS A 135 6.61 4.41 2.89
N VAL A 136 7.86 4.92 2.88
CA VAL A 136 8.54 5.40 4.09
C VAL A 136 7.81 6.60 4.68
N LEU A 137 7.40 7.56 3.84
CA LEU A 137 6.65 8.73 4.28
C LEU A 137 5.33 8.32 4.93
N THR A 138 4.63 7.33 4.37
CA THR A 138 3.38 6.84 4.95
C THR A 138 3.60 6.17 6.30
N VAL A 139 4.65 5.34 6.45
CA VAL A 139 5.01 4.77 7.75
C VAL A 139 5.30 5.87 8.77
N LEU A 140 6.06 6.89 8.40
CA LEU A 140 6.38 8.02 9.28
C LEU A 140 5.13 8.82 9.66
N LEU A 141 4.28 9.15 8.69
CA LEU A 141 3.02 9.85 8.94
C LEU A 141 2.10 9.03 9.85
N CYS A 142 1.96 7.73 9.61
CA CYS A 142 1.18 6.84 10.47
C CYS A 142 1.80 6.70 11.86
N PHE A 143 3.12 6.80 12.00
CA PHE A 143 3.77 6.72 13.29
C PHE A 143 3.55 8.00 14.13
N PHE A 144 3.69 9.18 13.51
CA PHE A 144 3.61 10.48 14.19
C PHE A 144 2.18 11.05 14.30
N TYR A 145 1.37 10.96 13.24
CA TYR A 145 0.09 11.66 13.13
C TYR A 145 -1.13 10.77 13.36
N LEU A 146 -0.99 9.45 13.39
CA LEU A 146 -2.13 8.56 13.60
C LEU A 146 -2.26 8.19 15.09
N PRO A 147 -3.19 8.81 15.85
CA PRO A 147 -3.50 8.37 17.19
C PRO A 147 -4.11 6.95 17.15
N GLU A 148 -3.85 6.15 18.17
CA GLU A 148 -4.48 4.83 18.35
C GLU A 148 -6.00 4.99 18.45
N THR A 149 -6.76 4.58 17.41
CA THR A 149 -8.22 4.61 17.42
C THR A 149 -8.85 3.37 18.06
N LYS A 150 -8.05 2.40 18.54
CA LYS A 150 -8.59 1.18 19.16
C LYS A 150 -9.10 1.50 20.58
N GLY A 151 -10.42 1.60 20.72
CA GLY A 151 -11.11 1.63 22.02
C GLY A 151 -11.40 3.03 22.59
N LYS A 152 -11.27 4.10 21.80
CA LYS A 152 -11.60 5.47 22.20
C LYS A 152 -12.87 5.94 21.47
N THR A 153 -13.84 6.48 22.21
CA THR A 153 -15.05 7.09 21.65
C THR A 153 -14.71 8.36 20.85
N PRO A 154 -15.47 8.69 19.78
CA PRO A 154 -15.20 9.87 18.93
C PRO A 154 -15.21 11.22 19.69
N GLU A 155 -15.72 11.24 20.92
CA GLU A 155 -15.70 12.39 21.82
C GLU A 155 -14.35 12.61 22.53
N GLU A 156 -13.49 11.59 22.69
CA GLU A 156 -12.16 11.73 23.33
C GLU A 156 -11.04 12.10 22.35
N VAL A 157 -11.25 11.94 21.04
CA VAL A 157 -10.25 12.24 19.99
C VAL A 157 -10.26 13.74 19.62
N ASN A 158 -11.34 14.46 19.96
CA ASN A 158 -11.57 15.86 19.61
C ASN A 158 -11.40 16.83 20.79
N CYS A 159 -10.76 16.44 21.90
CA CYS A 159 -10.46 17.34 23.00
C CYS A 159 -9.01 17.84 22.97
#